data_AF-A0A143G3L4-F1
#
_entry.id   AF-A0A143G3L4-F1
#
_cell.length_a   1.000
_cell.length_b   1.000
_cell.length_c   1.000
_cell.angle_alpha   90.00
_cell.angle_beta   90.00
_cell.angle_gamma   90.00
#
_symmetry.space_group_name_H-M   'P 1'
#
loop_
_entity.id
_entity.type
_entity.pdbx_description
1 polymer ?
#
loop_
_entity_poly.entity_id
_entity_poly.type
_entity_poly.pdbx_seq_one_letter_code
_entity_poly.pdbx_strand_id
1 'polypeptide(L)'
;MANHIYAALEQLGLTAQKRAIHLQFSNSILNDKVFLQRIDGTHALNQGINLQLICLSTDAHIALKNFIGCQVAVDIVTDQSELTRISGIVTQVDIGASDGSLTIYRLNGLCCTKLFLKASSSI
;
A
#
# COMPACT_ATOMS: atom_id res chain seq x y z
N MET A 1 17.14 -16.30 -12.37
CA MET A 1 16.67 -17.31 -11.41
C MET A 1 15.88 -16.65 -10.26
N ALA A 2 14.78 -15.95 -10.56
CA ALA A 2 13.89 -15.31 -9.56
C ALA A 2 12.45 -15.89 -9.59
N ASN A 3 12.25 -17.01 -10.28
CA ASN A 3 10.92 -17.59 -10.55
C ASN A 3 10.38 -18.46 -9.40
N HIS A 4 11.15 -18.71 -8.33
CA HIS A 4 10.75 -19.63 -7.27
C HIS A 4 9.90 -18.96 -6.17
N ILE A 5 10.14 -17.70 -5.84
CA ILE A 5 9.39 -17.04 -4.74
C ILE A 5 7.96 -16.71 -5.20
N TYR A 6 7.79 -16.24 -6.44
CA TYR A 6 6.45 -15.99 -7.00
C TYR A 6 5.64 -17.30 -7.09
N ALA A 7 6.24 -18.37 -7.62
CA ALA A 7 5.60 -19.68 -7.69
C ALA A 7 5.32 -20.28 -6.30
N ALA A 8 6.20 -20.09 -5.32
CA ALA A 8 5.96 -20.51 -3.93
C ALA A 8 4.82 -19.71 -3.28
N LEU A 9 4.76 -18.39 -3.52
CA LEU A 9 3.66 -17.54 -3.06
C LEU A 9 2.34 -17.91 -3.75
N GLU A 10 2.37 -18.31 -5.03
CA GLU A 10 1.20 -18.86 -5.74
C GLU A 10 0.72 -20.19 -5.16
N GLN A 11 1.64 -21.13 -4.91
CA GLN A 11 1.33 -22.44 -4.33
C GLN A 11 0.80 -22.33 -2.89
N LEU A 12 1.25 -21.32 -2.13
CA LEU A 12 0.74 -21.00 -0.80
C LEU A 12 -0.57 -20.20 -0.82
N GLY A 13 -1.12 -19.89 -2.01
CA GLY A 13 -2.36 -19.11 -2.13
C GLY A 13 -2.23 -17.63 -1.75
N LEU A 14 -0.99 -17.15 -1.57
CA LEU A 14 -0.64 -15.78 -1.22
C LEU A 14 -0.51 -14.87 -2.44
N THR A 15 -1.02 -15.28 -3.61
CA THR A 15 -1.12 -14.46 -4.82
C THR A 15 -1.93 -13.21 -4.61
N ALA A 16 -1.49 -12.10 -5.20
CA ALA A 16 -2.19 -10.82 -5.17
C ALA A 16 -3.66 -10.92 -5.63
N GLN A 17 -4.03 -11.89 -6.48
CA GLN A 17 -5.39 -12.07 -6.99
C GLN A 17 -6.34 -12.91 -6.10
N LYS A 18 -5.85 -13.59 -5.06
CA LYS A 18 -6.68 -14.40 -4.15
C LYS A 18 -6.87 -13.78 -2.77
N ARG A 19 -6.43 -12.53 -2.57
CA ARG A 19 -6.52 -11.86 -1.27
C ARG A 19 -7.86 -11.16 -1.16
N ALA A 20 -8.42 -11.16 0.05
CA ALA A 20 -9.59 -10.34 0.34
C ALA A 20 -9.29 -8.82 0.27
N ILE A 21 -8.00 -8.44 0.21
CA ILE A 21 -7.58 -7.04 0.14
C ILE A 21 -6.55 -6.89 -0.99
N HIS A 22 -6.83 -6.00 -1.92
CA HIS A 22 -5.95 -5.63 -3.03
C HIS A 22 -5.44 -4.19 -2.86
N LEU A 23 -4.22 -3.96 -3.32
CA LEU A 23 -3.58 -2.65 -3.31
C LEU A 23 -3.25 -2.25 -4.74
N GLN A 24 -3.65 -1.04 -5.11
CA GLN A 24 -3.42 -0.45 -6.43
C GLN A 24 -2.80 0.92 -6.27
N PHE A 25 -1.59 1.08 -6.78
CA PHE A 25 -0.92 2.35 -6.95
C PHE A 25 -1.28 2.96 -8.31
N SER A 26 -1.37 4.29 -8.38
CA SER A 26 -1.45 5.00 -9.66
C SER A 26 -0.18 4.80 -10.50
N ASN A 27 0.95 4.52 -9.87
CA ASN A 27 2.18 4.12 -10.54
C ASN A 27 2.18 2.61 -10.80
N SER A 28 2.00 2.21 -12.06
CA SER A 28 1.93 0.80 -12.48
C SER A 28 3.18 -0.01 -12.14
N ILE A 29 4.36 0.60 -12.12
CA ILE A 29 5.63 -0.06 -11.80
C ILE A 29 5.62 -0.59 -10.36
N LEU A 30 4.91 0.09 -9.45
CA LEU A 30 4.80 -0.32 -8.05
C LEU A 30 3.84 -1.50 -7.88
N ASN A 31 2.80 -1.63 -8.73
CA ASN A 31 1.80 -2.69 -8.62
C ASN A 31 2.39 -4.10 -8.80
N ASP A 32 3.42 -4.24 -9.64
CA ASP A 32 4.04 -5.54 -9.91
C ASP A 32 5.10 -5.93 -8.87
N LYS A 33 5.62 -4.95 -8.12
CA LYS A 33 6.76 -5.14 -7.19
C LYS A 33 6.36 -5.08 -5.73
N VAL A 34 5.28 -4.39 -5.40
CA VAL A 34 4.90 -4.04 -4.04
C VAL A 34 3.60 -4.72 -3.67
N PHE A 35 3.67 -5.59 -2.67
CA PHE A 35 2.55 -6.38 -2.19
C PHE A 35 2.13 -5.90 -0.81
N LEU A 36 0.83 -5.74 -0.60
CA LEU A 36 0.29 -5.35 0.69
C LEU A 36 0.39 -6.50 1.71
N GLN A 37 1.00 -6.27 2.86
CA GLN A 37 1.03 -7.25 3.95
C GLN A 37 -0.04 -6.97 5.00
N ARG A 38 -0.20 -5.70 5.39
CA ARG A 38 -1.10 -5.29 6.46
C ARG A 38 -1.57 -3.86 6.26
N ILE A 39 -2.82 -3.61 6.64
CA ILE A 39 -3.41 -2.28 6.76
C ILE A 39 -3.72 -2.03 8.22
N ASP A 40 -3.26 -0.91 8.73
CA ASP A 40 -3.65 -0.37 10.02
C ASP A 40 -4.21 1.03 9.81
N GLY A 41 -5.14 1.44 10.65
CA GLY A 41 -5.62 2.79 10.58
C GLY A 41 -6.79 3.05 11.49
N THR A 42 -7.09 4.34 11.62
CA THR A 42 -8.23 4.82 12.39
C THR A 42 -9.12 5.66 11.49
N HIS A 43 -10.42 5.48 11.63
CA HIS A 43 -11.42 6.32 11.00
C HIS A 43 -12.28 6.92 12.11
N ALA A 44 -12.36 8.25 12.13
CA ALA A 44 -13.16 8.98 13.10
C ALA A 44 -14.03 10.01 12.38
N LEU A 45 -15.26 10.16 12.87
CA LEU A 45 -16.21 11.14 12.35
C LEU A 45 -15.58 12.53 12.39
N ASN A 46 -15.67 13.25 11.27
CA ASN A 46 -15.13 14.61 11.08
C ASN A 46 -13.61 14.77 11.24
N GLN A 47 -12.84 13.69 11.46
CA GLN A 47 -11.37 13.75 11.53
C GLN A 47 -10.68 13.11 10.31
N GLY A 48 -11.49 12.54 9.41
CA GLY A 48 -11.02 11.84 8.22
C GLY A 48 -10.46 10.45 8.56
N ILE A 49 -9.87 9.84 7.54
CA ILE A 49 -9.24 8.52 7.65
C ILE A 49 -7.73 8.68 7.76
N ASN A 50 -7.10 7.94 8.66
CA ASN A 50 -5.65 7.86 8.71
C ASN A 50 -5.25 6.39 8.57
N LEU A 51 -4.66 6.05 7.43
CA LEU A 51 -4.20 4.70 7.15
C LEU A 51 -2.68 4.64 7.08
N GLN A 52 -2.17 3.53 7.59
CA GLN A 52 -0.83 3.03 7.47
C GLN A 52 -0.88 1.71 6.71
N LEU A 53 -0.07 1.59 5.67
CA LEU A 53 0.07 0.36 4.88
C LEU A 53 1.47 -0.19 5.07
N ILE A 54 1.56 -1.45 5.48
CA ILE A 54 2.81 -2.20 5.52
C ILE A 54 2.85 -3.04 4.25
N CYS A 55 3.82 -2.75 3.40
CA CYS A 55 4.02 -3.41 2.12
C CYS A 55 5.34 -4.19 2.11
N LEU A 56 5.38 -5.26 1.34
CA LEU A 56 6.54 -6.10 1.09
C LEU A 56 6.92 -6.02 -0.39
N SER A 57 8.21 -5.96 -0.67
CA SER A 57 8.73 -6.01 -2.03
C SER A 57 9.95 -6.92 -2.08
N THR A 58 10.10 -7.65 -3.17
CA THR A 58 11.31 -8.44 -3.46
C THR A 58 12.45 -7.57 -4.00
N ASP A 59 12.15 -6.33 -4.39
CA ASP A 59 13.12 -5.33 -4.82
C ASP A 59 13.39 -4.34 -3.68
N ALA A 60 14.64 -4.31 -3.20
CA ALA A 60 15.12 -3.43 -2.14
C ALA A 60 15.51 -2.02 -2.62
N HIS A 61 15.58 -1.79 -3.94
CA HIS A 61 16.13 -0.58 -4.54
C HIS A 61 15.05 0.38 -5.07
N ILE A 62 13.78 0.19 -4.70
CA ILE A 62 12.71 1.09 -5.13
C ILE A 62 12.89 2.45 -4.46
N ALA A 63 13.07 3.49 -5.29
CA ALA A 63 13.28 4.84 -4.80
C ALA A 63 12.03 5.38 -4.09
N LEU A 64 12.19 5.90 -2.86
CA LEU A 64 11.10 6.39 -2.03
C LEU A 64 10.25 7.50 -2.67
N LYS A 65 10.88 8.32 -3.51
CA LYS A 65 10.22 9.36 -4.31
C LYS A 65 9.12 8.82 -5.23
N ASN A 66 9.16 7.54 -5.60
CA ASN A 66 8.15 6.94 -6.46
C ASN A 66 6.85 6.66 -5.68
N PHE A 67 6.92 6.56 -4.36
CA PHE A 67 5.76 6.35 -3.49
C PHE A 67 5.14 7.66 -3.03
N ILE A 68 5.94 8.66 -2.67
CA ILE A 68 5.44 9.93 -2.15
C ILE A 68 4.61 10.65 -3.22
N GLY A 69 3.41 11.08 -2.85
CA GLY A 69 2.47 11.74 -3.76
C GLY A 69 1.72 10.79 -4.71
N CYS A 70 2.03 9.49 -4.68
CA CYS A 70 1.28 8.49 -5.43
C CYS A 70 -0.12 8.31 -4.82
N GLN A 71 -1.12 8.20 -5.69
CA GLN A 71 -2.46 7.77 -5.27
C GLN A 71 -2.46 6.27 -5.06
N VAL A 72 -3.18 5.84 -4.03
CA VAL A 72 -3.30 4.44 -3.63
C VAL A 72 -4.77 4.14 -3.42
N ALA A 73 -5.23 3.06 -4.01
CA ALA A 73 -6.54 2.47 -3.80
C ALA A 73 -6.37 1.10 -3.15
N VAL A 74 -7.10 0.90 -2.06
CA VAL A 74 -7.23 -0.37 -1.37
C VAL A 74 -8.62 -0.92 -1.67
N ASP A 75 -8.69 -2.09 -2.29
CA ASP A 75 -9.96 -2.78 -2.55
C ASP A 75 -10.14 -3.89 -1.55
N ILE A 76 -11.26 -3.88 -0.84
CA ILE A 76 -11.62 -4.90 0.15
C ILE A 76 -12.82 -5.67 -0.40
N VAL A 77 -12.67 -6.98 -0.53
CA VAL A 77 -13.73 -7.90 -0.91
C VAL A 77 -14.65 -8.09 0.30
N THR A 78 -15.92 -7.78 0.15
CA THR A 78 -16.95 -7.99 1.18
C THR A 78 -17.45 -9.44 1.15
N ASP A 79 -18.18 -9.84 2.18
CA ASP A 79 -18.88 -11.13 2.28
C ASP A 79 -19.87 -11.35 1.12
N GLN A 80 -20.40 -10.28 0.54
CA GLN A 80 -21.26 -10.26 -0.65
C GLN A 80 -20.47 -10.38 -1.97
N SER A 81 -19.15 -10.55 -1.92
CA SER A 81 -18.25 -10.51 -3.10
C SER A 81 -18.22 -9.15 -3.83
N GLU A 82 -18.61 -8.07 -3.16
CA GLU A 82 -18.48 -6.71 -3.68
C GLU A 82 -17.12 -6.09 -3.30
N LEU A 83 -16.68 -5.08 -4.03
CA LEU A 83 -15.43 -4.38 -3.76
C LEU A 83 -15.70 -3.04 -3.07
N THR A 84 -15.31 -2.93 -1.81
CA THR A 84 -15.25 -1.65 -1.10
C THR A 84 -13.88 -1.02 -1.31
N ARG A 85 -13.83 0.11 -2.01
CA ARG A 85 -12.59 0.85 -2.29
C ARG A 85 -12.34 1.96 -1.28
N ILE A 86 -11.14 1.98 -0.72
CA ILE A 86 -10.62 3.08 0.10
C ILE A 86 -9.42 3.69 -0.63
N SER A 87 -9.53 4.98 -0.99
CA SER A 87 -8.46 5.70 -1.70
C SER A 87 -7.77 6.72 -0.80
N GLY A 88 -6.48 6.94 -1.04
CA GLY A 88 -5.68 7.95 -0.37
C GLY A 88 -4.45 8.34 -1.17
N ILE A 89 -3.73 9.36 -0.70
CA ILE A 89 -2.45 9.79 -1.25
C ILE A 89 -1.37 9.51 -0.22
N VAL A 90 -0.25 8.94 -0.64
CA VAL A 90 0.89 8.67 0.24
C VAL A 90 1.59 9.99 0.57
N THR A 91 1.57 10.39 1.85
CA THR A 91 2.27 11.59 2.29
C THR A 91 3.67 11.31 2.81
N GLN A 92 3.91 10.11 3.35
CA GLN A 92 5.22 9.69 3.85
C GLN A 92 5.44 8.21 3.56
N VAL A 93 6.70 7.86 3.32
CA VAL A 93 7.14 6.48 3.17
C VAL A 93 8.44 6.26 3.95
N ASP A 94 8.54 5.13 4.62
CA ASP A 94 9.73 4.70 5.34
C ASP A 94 10.14 3.30 4.87
N ILE A 95 11.45 3.05 4.77
CA ILE A 95 11.99 1.71 4.53
C ILE A 95 12.22 1.04 5.89
N GLY A 96 11.71 -0.18 6.03
CA GLY A 96 11.87 -1.01 7.23
C GLY A 96 13.06 -1.97 7.11
N ALA A 97 13.00 -3.03 7.92
CA ALA A 97 13.99 -4.11 7.83
C ALA A 97 13.91 -4.82 6.47
N SER A 98 15.06 -5.28 6.00
CA SER A 98 15.21 -6.10 4.80
C SER A 98 15.97 -7.36 5.19
N ASP A 99 15.47 -8.53 4.78
CA ASP A 99 16.11 -9.83 5.04
C ASP A 99 17.00 -10.30 3.87
N GLY A 100 17.23 -9.43 2.87
CA GLY A 100 17.97 -9.72 1.65
C GLY A 100 17.13 -10.33 0.53
N SER A 101 15.92 -10.82 0.82
CA SER A 101 14.96 -11.34 -0.16
C SER A 101 13.66 -10.53 -0.24
N LEU A 102 13.26 -9.95 0.90
CA LEU A 102 12.07 -9.14 1.10
C LEU A 102 12.46 -7.87 1.86
N THR A 103 11.96 -6.75 1.38
CA THR A 103 12.12 -5.43 1.98
C THR A 103 10.75 -4.87 2.36
N ILE A 104 10.65 -4.39 3.59
CA ILE A 104 9.43 -3.77 4.10
C ILE A 104 9.40 -2.29 3.73
N TYR A 105 8.31 -1.86 3.12
CA TYR A 105 7.99 -0.46 2.86
C TYR A 105 6.76 -0.06 3.68
N ARG A 106 6.88 0.95 4.53
CA ARG A 106 5.78 1.48 5.34
C ARG A 106 5.29 2.78 4.72
N LEU A 107 4.04 2.80 4.28
CA LEU A 107 3.38 3.98 3.73
C LEU A 107 2.49 4.57 4.82
N ASN A 108 2.71 5.84 5.16
CA ASN A 108 2.04 6.52 6.24
C ASN A 108 1.23 7.72 5.73
N GLY A 109 0.16 8.04 6.47
CA GLY A 109 -0.62 9.27 6.27
C GLY A 109 -1.49 9.23 5.03
N LEU A 110 -1.98 8.06 4.63
CA LEU A 110 -2.90 7.95 3.51
C LEU A 110 -4.25 8.58 3.87
N CYS A 111 -4.49 9.78 3.35
CA CYS A 111 -5.73 10.51 3.51
C CYS A 111 -5.87 11.59 2.44
N CYS A 112 -7.02 11.65 1.77
CA CYS A 112 -7.30 12.69 0.79
C CYS A 112 -7.41 14.10 1.42
N THR A 113 -7.96 14.19 2.64
CA THR A 113 -8.22 15.48 3.32
C THR A 113 -6.97 16.09 3.99
N LYS A 114 -5.97 15.27 4.35
CA LYS A 114 -4.76 15.77 5.03
C LYS A 114 -3.92 16.68 4.14
N LEU A 115 -3.85 16.43 2.84
CA LEU A 115 -3.15 17.31 1.90
C LEU A 115 -3.82 18.68 1.78
N PHE A 116 -5.14 18.72 1.75
CA PHE A 116 -5.88 19.98 1.68
C PHE A 116 -5.62 20.84 2.92
N LEU A 117 -5.68 20.24 4.11
CA LEU A 117 -5.39 20.94 5.37
C LEU A 117 -3.93 21.42 5.45
N LYS A 118 -2.99 20.62 4.93
CA LYS A 118 -1.58 21.01 4.84
C LYS A 118 -1.39 22.23 3.95
N ALA A 119 -2.09 22.30 2.80
CA ALA A 119 -2.02 23.44 1.89
C ALA A 119 -2.64 24.70 2.50
N SER A 120 -3.74 24.58 3.27
CA SER A 120 -4.40 25.74 3.90
C SER A 120 -3.64 26.33 5.09
N SER A 121 -2.82 25.55 5.80
CA SER A 121 -2.03 26.03 6.95
C SER A 121 -0.69 26.68 6.59
N SER A 122 -0.34 26.73 5.29
CA SER A 122 0.89 27.40 4.81
C SER A 122 0.61 28.78 4.18
N ILE A 123 -0.57 29.35 4.46
CA ILE A 123 -0.99 30.71 4.12
C ILE A 123 -1.13 31.47 5.45
#